data_AF-A0A743Y612-F1
#
_entry.id   AF-A0A743Y612-F1
#
_cell.length_a   1.000
_cell.length_b   1.000
_cell.length_c   1.000
_cell.angle_alpha   90.00
_cell.angle_beta   90.00
_cell.angle_gamma   90.00
#
_symmetry.space_group_name_H-M   'P 1'
#
loop_
_entity.id
_entity.type
_entity.pdbx_description
1 polymer ?
#
loop_
_entity_poly.entity_id
_entity_poly.type
_entity_poly.pdbx_seq_one_letter_code
_entity_poly.pdbx_strand_id
1 'polypeptide(L)'
;EIETVGGNLNITGKHTEETVEDQTHWIYRGIRKADFQLSFSLPEHAKVNNAKLEQGLLLVEIYQEIPESEKPKKIAIESKPKAIEHKS
;
A
#
# COMPACT_ATOMS: atom_id res chain seq x y z
N GLU A 1 -8.53 -1.31 -13.10
CA GLU A 1 -7.98 0.02 -12.77
C GLU A 1 -7.47 0.00 -11.33
N ILE A 2 -6.33 0.63 -11.08
CA ILE A 2 -5.71 0.70 -9.75
C ILE A 2 -5.31 2.15 -9.53
N GLU A 3 -5.74 2.74 -8.42
CA GLU A 3 -5.49 4.15 -8.11
C GLU A 3 -5.26 4.37 -6.61
N THR A 4 -4.55 5.44 -6.26
CA THR A 4 -4.38 5.87 -4.87
C THR A 4 -5.03 7.23 -4.67
N VAL A 5 -6.02 7.32 -3.78
CA VAL A 5 -6.77 8.55 -3.50
C VAL A 5 -6.90 8.74 -1.99
N GLY A 6 -6.40 9.88 -1.48
CA GLY A 6 -6.64 10.28 -0.09
C GLY A 6 -6.13 9.28 0.96
N GLY A 7 -4.99 8.63 0.72
CA GLY A 7 -4.46 7.59 1.62
C GLY A 7 -5.14 6.23 1.47
N ASN A 8 -5.98 6.03 0.47
CA ASN A 8 -6.57 4.73 0.16
C ASN A 8 -6.07 4.21 -1.19
N LEU A 9 -5.87 2.90 -1.29
CA LEU A 9 -5.65 2.16 -2.53
C LEU A 9 -6.98 1.58 -3.00
N ASN A 10 -7.44 2.00 -4.18
CA ASN A 10 -8.63 1.45 -4.82
C ASN A 10 -8.25 0.54 -5.99
N ILE A 11 -8.85 -0.64 -6.02
CA ILE A 11 -8.67 -1.65 -7.07
C ILE A 11 -10.03 -1.97 -7.65
N THR A 12 -10.24 -1.61 -8.92
CA THR A 12 -11.50 -1.81 -9.63
C THR A 12 -11.32 -2.79 -10.78
N GLY A 13 -12.09 -3.87 -10.78
CA GLY A 13 -12.20 -4.79 -11.91
C GLY A 13 -13.55 -4.60 -12.60
N LYS A 14 -13.53 -4.30 -13.90
CA LYS A 14 -14.71 -4.29 -14.76
C LYS A 14 -14.63 -5.43 -15.74
N HIS A 15 -15.70 -6.21 -15.85
CA HIS A 15 -15.84 -7.25 -16.84
C HIS A 15 -16.51 -6.67 -18.10
N THR A 16 -15.97 -6.97 -19.27
CA THR A 16 -16.64 -6.62 -20.53
C THR A 16 -17.79 -7.59 -20.77
N GLU A 17 -18.96 -7.11 -21.18
CA GLU A 17 -20.15 -7.95 -21.36
C GLU A 17 -19.85 -9.15 -22.28
N GLU A 18 -20.32 -10.33 -21.88
CA GLU A 18 -20.19 -11.53 -22.72
C GLU A 18 -21.24 -11.47 -23.83
N THR A 19 -20.79 -11.72 -25.06
CA THR A 19 -21.61 -11.71 -26.26
C THR A 19 -22.72 -12.76 -26.19
N VAL A 20 -23.84 -12.52 -26.87
CA VAL A 20 -25.01 -13.42 -26.87
C VAL A 20 -24.65 -14.85 -27.36
N GLU A 21 -23.64 -14.97 -28.22
CA GLU A 21 -23.09 -16.26 -28.66
C GLU A 21 -22.44 -17.06 -27.51
N ASP A 22 -21.74 -16.40 -26.57
CA ASP A 22 -21.08 -17.05 -25.44
C ASP A 22 -22.10 -17.66 -24.47
N GLN A 23 -23.25 -17.00 -24.31
CA GLN A 23 -24.32 -17.43 -23.39
C GLN A 23 -25.09 -18.65 -23.89
N THR A 24 -25.09 -18.91 -25.20
CA THR A 24 -25.90 -19.97 -25.82
C THR A 24 -25.22 -21.35 -25.74
N HIS A 25 -23.91 -21.41 -25.45
CA HIS A 25 -23.12 -22.64 -25.48
C HIS A 25 -22.90 -23.33 -24.13
N TRP A 26 -23.45 -22.79 -23.03
CA TRP A 26 -23.24 -23.31 -21.68
C TRP A 26 -24.48 -23.98 -21.11
N ILE A 27 -24.33 -25.24 -20.70
CA ILE A 27 -25.37 -25.98 -19.94
C ILE A 27 -25.33 -25.60 -18.44
N TYR A 28 -24.15 -25.31 -17.90
CA TYR A 28 -23.98 -24.84 -16.51
C TYR A 28 -22.73 -23.99 -16.34
N ARG A 29 -22.84 -22.88 -15.59
CA ARG A 29 -21.74 -21.97 -15.25
C ARG A 29 -21.65 -21.81 -13.74
N GLY A 30 -20.70 -22.51 -13.11
CA GLY A 30 -20.50 -22.49 -11.66
C GLY A 30 -19.72 -21.27 -11.14
N ILE A 31 -18.97 -20.59 -12.00
CA ILE A 31 -18.16 -19.42 -11.62
C ILE A 31 -18.76 -18.18 -12.25
N ARG A 32 -19.20 -17.26 -11.38
CA ARG A 32 -19.67 -15.94 -11.77
C ARG A 32 -18.51 -14.97 -11.75
N LYS A 33 -18.40 -14.18 -12.81
CA LYS A 33 -17.57 -12.98 -12.83
C LYS A 33 -18.49 -11.81 -12.56
N ALA A 34 -18.08 -10.94 -11.64
CA ALA A 34 -18.80 -9.72 -11.32
C ALA A 34 -17.80 -8.57 -11.32
N ASP A 35 -18.29 -7.38 -11.62
CA ASP A 35 -17.54 -6.16 -11.35
C ASP A 35 -17.27 -6.06 -9.86
N PHE A 36 -16.07 -5.59 -9.52
CA PHE A 36 -15.68 -5.44 -8.13
C PHE A 36 -14.89 -4.16 -7.93
N GLN A 37 -14.98 -3.63 -6.71
CA GLN A 37 -14.13 -2.57 -6.22
C GLN A 37 -13.68 -2.94 -4.81
N LEU A 38 -12.38 -2.95 -4.60
CA LEU A 38 -11.73 -3.20 -3.31
C LEU A 38 -11.02 -1.90 -2.90
N SER A 39 -11.20 -1.48 -1.65
CA SER A 39 -10.52 -0.29 -1.11
C SER A 39 -9.77 -0.68 0.15
N PHE A 40 -8.51 -0.28 0.22
CA PHE A 40 -7.61 -0.55 1.34
C PHE A 40 -7.02 0.76 1.86
N SER A 41 -7.03 0.98 3.17
CA SER A 41 -6.36 2.12 3.77
C SER A 41 -4.85 1.90 3.80
N LEU A 42 -4.10 2.85 3.25
CA LEU A 42 -2.66 2.86 3.25
C LEU A 42 -2.14 3.55 4.53
N PRO A 43 -1.14 2.97 5.21
CA PRO A 43 -0.44 3.65 6.29
C PRO A 43 0.22 4.96 5.85
N GLU A 44 0.55 5.80 6.82
CA GLU A 44 1.32 7.01 6.58
C GLU A 44 2.67 6.68 5.92
N HIS A 45 3.01 7.43 4.87
CA HIS A 45 4.18 7.24 4.02
C HIS A 45 4.26 5.92 3.22
N ALA A 46 3.17 5.16 3.12
CA ALA A 46 3.12 4.02 2.21
C ALA A 46 3.01 4.50 0.76
N LYS A 47 3.81 3.89 -0.13
CA LYS A 47 3.79 4.12 -1.57
C LYS A 47 3.63 2.80 -2.32
N VAL A 48 2.92 2.84 -3.46
CA VAL A 48 2.70 1.71 -4.36
C VAL A 48 3.70 1.82 -5.52
N ASN A 49 4.60 0.85 -5.71
CA ASN A 49 5.64 0.93 -6.78
C ASN A 49 5.14 0.21 -8.02
N ASN A 50 4.55 -0.95 -7.80
CA ASN A 50 4.32 -1.90 -8.87
C ASN A 50 3.05 -2.69 -8.63
N ALA A 51 2.42 -3.09 -9.74
CA ALA A 51 1.29 -4.00 -9.75
C ALA A 51 1.47 -4.97 -10.91
N LYS A 52 1.41 -6.26 -10.63
CA LYS A 52 1.57 -7.34 -11.63
C LYS A 52 0.36 -8.26 -11.57
N LEU A 53 -0.23 -8.54 -12.73
CA LEU A 53 -1.26 -9.56 -12.89
C LEU A 53 -0.65 -10.78 -13.60
N GLU A 54 -0.56 -11.90 -12.92
CA GLU A 54 0.00 -13.13 -13.47
C GLU A 54 -0.81 -14.33 -12.98
N GLN A 55 -1.16 -15.25 -13.88
CA GLN A 55 -1.95 -16.46 -13.58
C GLN A 55 -3.27 -16.18 -12.83
N GLY A 56 -3.89 -15.02 -13.09
CA GLY A 56 -5.14 -14.61 -12.43
C GLY A 56 -4.96 -14.04 -11.02
N LEU A 57 -3.73 -13.85 -10.56
CA LEU A 57 -3.40 -13.22 -9.28
C LEU A 57 -2.85 -11.82 -9.50
N LEU A 58 -3.48 -10.85 -8.84
CA LEU A 58 -2.99 -9.48 -8.82
C LEU A 58 -2.08 -9.29 -7.60
N LEU A 59 -0.78 -9.12 -7.85
CA LEU A 59 0.22 -8.76 -6.85
C LEU A 59 0.42 -7.24 -6.87
N VAL A 60 0.30 -6.60 -5.71
CA VAL A 60 0.56 -5.16 -5.55
C VAL A 60 1.67 -4.97 -4.52
N GLU A 61 2.74 -4.30 -4.92
CA GLU A 61 3.92 -4.06 -4.09
C GLU A 61 3.83 -2.68 -3.41
N ILE A 62 3.79 -2.71 -2.08
CA ILE A 62 3.64 -1.54 -1.22
C ILE A 62 4.83 -1.50 -0.25
N TYR A 63 5.46 -0.34 -0.13
CA TYR A 63 6.59 -0.13 0.79
C TYR A 63 6.42 1.23 1.49
N GLN A 64 6.96 1.29 2.69
CA GLN A 64 6.94 2.48 3.52
C GLN A 64 8.22 3.28 3.30
N GLU A 65 8.07 4.55 2.92
CA GLU A 65 9.20 5.46 2.81
C GLU A 65 9.37 6.22 4.13
N ILE A 66 10.41 5.92 4.90
CA ILE A 66 10.72 6.66 6.13
C ILE A 66 11.48 7.94 5.76
N PRO A 67 10.94 9.14 6.02
CA PRO A 67 11.62 10.39 5.71
C PRO A 67 12.98 10.49 6.42
N GLU A 68 13.98 11.10 5.77
CA GLU A 68 15.29 11.30 6.41
C GLU A 68 15.24 12.15 7.69
N SER A 69 14.24 13.03 7.80
CA SER A 69 13.99 13.86 8.98
C SER A 69 13.57 13.07 10.21
N GLU A 70 12.98 11.89 10.01
CA GLU A 70 12.55 10.99 11.08
C GLU A 70 13.65 9.99 11.46
N LYS A 71 14.78 9.99 10.75
CA LYS A 71 15.94 9.22 11.17
C LYS A 71 16.37 9.69 12.57
N PRO A 72 16.53 8.77 13.53
CA PRO A 72 16.90 9.14 14.90
C PRO A 72 18.25 9.87 14.90
N LYS A 73 18.26 11.12 15.35
CA LYS A 73 19.49 11.90 15.54
C LYS A 73 20.03 11.65 16.94
N LYS A 74 21.32 11.32 17.05
CA LYS A 74 22.00 11.25 18.34
C LYS A 74 22.17 12.67 18.88
N ILE A 75 21.66 12.93 20.08
CA ILE A 75 21.88 14.18 20.81
C ILE A 75 23.06 13.95 21.77
N ALA A 76 24.12 14.73 21.64
CA ALA A 76 25.24 14.67 22.58
C ALA A 76 24.84 15.34 23.91
N ILE A 77 25.10 14.66 25.03
CA ILE A 77 24.94 15.25 26.36
C ILE A 77 26.23 15.99 26.70
N GLU A 78 26.19 17.32 26.78
CA GLU A 78 27.33 18.10 27.29
C GLU A 78 27.43 17.98 28.81
N SER A 79 28.46 17.30 29.30
CA SER A 79 28.85 17.35 30.71
C SER A 79 29.83 18.49 30.93
N LYS A 80 29.35 19.59 31.52
CA LYS A 80 30.25 20.61 32.11
C LYS A 80 30.49 20.23 33.57
N PRO A 81 31.67 19.72 33.96
CA PRO A 81 32.01 19.62 35.37
C PRO A 81 32.33 21.03 35.88
N LYS A 82 31.35 21.69 36.51
CA LYS A 82 31.66 22.71 37.53
C LYS A 82 31.60 22.01 38.89
N ALA A 83 32.63 21.23 39.19
CA ALA A 83 32.93 20.91 40.56
C ALA A 83 33.37 22.23 41.23
N ILE A 84 32.61 22.68 42.22
CA ILE A 84 32.97 23.84 43.04
C ILE A 84 33.93 23.30 44.10
N GLU A 85 35.24 23.52 43.92
CA GLU A 85 36.22 23.19 44.95
C GLU A 85 36.11 24.18 46.12
N HIS A 86 35.89 23.65 47.32
CA HIS A 86 35.82 24.42 48.56
C HIS A 86 37.25 24.66 49.06
N LYS A 87 37.77 25.87 48.88
CA LYS A 87 39.09 26.27 49.41
C LYS A 87 39.01 26.37 50.94
N SER A 88 39.76 25.52 51.63
CA SER A 88 40.08 25.64 53.07
C SER A 88 41.27 26.58 53.29
#